data_AF-A0A2G9YL53-F1
#
_entry.id   AF-A0A2G9YL53-F1
#
_cell.length_a   1.000
_cell.length_b   1.000
_cell.length_c   1.000
_cell.angle_alpha   90.00
_cell.angle_beta   90.00
_cell.angle_gamma   90.00
#
_symmetry.space_group_name_H-M   'P 1'
#
loop_
_entity.id
_entity.type
_entity.pdbx_description
1 polymer ?
#
loop_
_entity_poly.entity_id
_entity_poly.type
_entity_poly.pdbx_seq_one_letter_code
_entity_poly.pdbx_strand_id
1 'polypeptide(L)'
;MKRSKSFPKEEIFGITSQIRRSSTSILLNIAEGTACKSKREFFRFLNIALCSQYETVAILKLCDRLGFLEKENSGKLLTNAEELGKLLHGLINSLKTNN
;
A
#
# COMPACT_ATOMS: atom_id res chain seq x y z
N MET A 1 5.42 -0.14 -9.96
CA MET A 1 4.53 1.04 -10.02
C MET A 1 4.68 1.85 -11.32
N LYS A 2 4.21 1.31 -12.46
CA LYS A 2 4.47 1.87 -13.81
C LYS A 2 3.78 3.23 -14.06
N ARG A 3 2.61 3.47 -13.46
CA ARG A 3 1.81 4.70 -13.66
C ARG A 3 2.45 5.97 -13.11
N SER A 4 3.32 5.86 -12.11
CA SER A 4 4.08 7.00 -11.57
C SER A 4 5.05 7.67 -12.57
N LYS A 5 5.20 7.11 -13.78
CA LYS A 5 5.99 7.71 -14.88
C LYS A 5 5.27 8.87 -15.57
N SER A 6 3.95 9.01 -15.40
CA SER A 6 3.15 10.10 -16.00
C SER A 6 3.09 11.35 -15.13
N PHE A 7 3.72 11.35 -13.95
CA PHE A 7 3.67 12.51 -13.05
C PHE A 7 4.59 13.62 -13.58
N PRO A 8 4.30 14.89 -13.26
CA PRO A 8 5.19 16.02 -13.57
C PRO A 8 6.61 15.75 -13.07
N LYS A 9 7.63 16.20 -13.82
CA LYS A 9 9.04 15.91 -13.50
C LYS A 9 9.47 16.56 -12.19
N GLU A 10 8.84 17.67 -11.85
CA GLU A 10 9.06 18.45 -10.64
C GLU A 10 8.61 17.67 -9.38
N GLU A 11 7.66 16.74 -9.53
CA GLU A 11 7.09 15.94 -8.43
C GLU A 11 7.78 14.58 -8.23
N ILE A 12 8.81 14.28 -9.04
CA ILE A 12 9.54 13.01 -9.02
C ILE A 12 10.16 12.73 -7.65
N PHE A 13 10.69 13.77 -6.98
CA PHE A 13 11.33 13.61 -5.69
C PHE A 13 10.34 13.64 -4.51
N GLY A 14 9.19 14.30 -4.68
CA GLY A 14 8.15 14.42 -3.66
C GLY A 14 7.20 13.21 -3.68
N ILE A 15 6.12 13.32 -4.45
CA ILE A 15 4.99 12.40 -4.39
C ILE A 15 5.33 11.05 -5.05
N THR A 16 6.05 11.05 -6.17
CA THR A 16 6.43 9.80 -6.86
C THR A 16 7.29 8.89 -5.99
N SER A 17 8.24 9.46 -5.24
CA SER A 17 9.12 8.69 -4.36
C SER A 17 8.33 8.09 -3.18
N GLN A 18 7.42 8.86 -2.58
CA GLN A 18 6.59 8.43 -1.46
C GLN A 18 5.69 7.26 -1.84
N ILE A 19 4.96 7.38 -2.95
CA ILE A 19 4.01 6.34 -3.36
C ILE A 19 4.68 5.05 -3.81
N ARG A 20 5.89 5.13 -4.41
CA ARG A 20 6.70 3.96 -4.72
C ARG A 20 7.17 3.26 -3.46
N ARG A 21 7.69 4.02 -2.48
CA ARG A 21 8.17 3.45 -1.21
C ARG A 21 7.05 2.81 -0.42
N SER A 22 5.91 3.48 -0.25
CA SER A 22 4.78 2.92 0.49
C SER A 22 4.22 1.67 -0.19
N SER A 23 4.03 1.70 -1.52
CA SER A 23 3.56 0.52 -2.27
C SER A 23 4.52 -0.67 -2.17
N THR A 24 5.83 -0.43 -2.27
CA THR A 24 6.85 -1.48 -2.14
C THR A 24 6.94 -1.99 -0.69
N SER A 25 6.80 -1.11 0.29
CA SER A 25 6.81 -1.46 1.72
C SER A 25 5.72 -2.46 2.09
N ILE A 26 4.52 -2.35 1.49
CA ILE A 26 3.42 -3.33 1.70
C ILE A 26 3.91 -4.74 1.35
N LEU A 27 4.46 -4.91 0.14
CA LEU A 27 4.93 -6.21 -0.35
C LEU A 27 6.09 -6.75 0.49
N LEU A 28 7.09 -5.92 0.78
CA LEU A 28 8.27 -6.33 1.54
C LEU A 28 7.91 -6.77 2.96
N ASN A 29 7.06 -6.02 3.65
CA ASN A 29 6.64 -6.40 5.00
C ASN A 29 5.80 -7.68 5.03
N ILE A 30 4.94 -7.93 4.03
CA ILE A 30 4.23 -9.22 3.93
C ILE A 30 5.24 -10.37 3.76
N ALA A 31 6.19 -10.23 2.83
CA ALA A 31 7.18 -11.26 2.55
C ALA A 31 8.11 -11.55 3.74
N GLU A 32 8.62 -10.50 4.39
CA GLU A 32 9.43 -10.63 5.62
C GLU A 32 8.63 -11.26 6.76
N GLY A 33 7.36 -10.85 6.88
CA GLY A 33 6.42 -11.43 7.84
C GLY A 33 6.24 -12.94 7.66
N THR A 34 6.11 -13.42 6.42
CA THR A 34 5.94 -14.86 6.14
C THR A 34 7.17 -15.70 6.47
N ALA A 35 8.35 -15.10 6.56
CA ALA A 35 9.58 -15.78 6.97
C ALA A 35 9.73 -15.90 8.50
N CYS A 36 8.85 -15.25 9.27
CA CYS A 36 8.90 -15.26 10.73
C CYS A 36 8.48 -16.62 11.30
N LYS A 37 9.14 -17.05 12.39
CA LYS A 37 8.81 -18.30 13.09
C LYS A 37 7.63 -18.16 14.05
N SER A 38 7.36 -16.95 14.54
CA SER A 38 6.29 -16.69 15.51
C SER A 38 5.13 -15.93 14.89
N LYS A 39 3.90 -16.30 15.28
CA LYS A 39 2.67 -15.58 14.89
C LYS A 39 2.73 -14.11 15.31
N ARG A 40 3.31 -13.80 16.46
CA ARG A 40 3.45 -12.44 17.00
C ARG A 40 4.32 -11.56 16.10
N GLU A 41 5.45 -12.07 15.63
CA GLU A 41 6.32 -11.32 14.71
C GLU A 41 5.66 -11.15 13.35
N PHE A 42 5.02 -12.20 12.82
CA PHE A 42 4.26 -12.09 11.57
C PHE A 42 3.18 -11.01 11.68
N PHE A 43 2.43 -10.98 12.79
CA PHE A 43 1.42 -9.96 13.05
C PHE A 43 2.01 -8.54 13.06
N ARG A 44 3.20 -8.34 13.65
CA ARG A 44 3.90 -7.04 13.62
C ARG A 44 4.17 -6.58 12.19
N PHE A 45 4.70 -7.46 11.36
CA PHE A 45 4.97 -7.16 9.95
C PHE A 45 3.69 -6.85 9.16
N LEU A 46 2.61 -7.60 9.38
CA LEU A 46 1.33 -7.34 8.73
C LEU A 46 0.74 -5.97 9.13
N ASN A 47 0.91 -5.53 10.38
CA ASN A 47 0.49 -4.18 10.78
C ASN A 47 1.31 -3.09 10.06
N ILE A 48 2.61 -3.30 9.86
CA ILE A 48 3.45 -2.34 9.11
C ILE A 48 3.02 -2.30 7.64
N ALA A 49 2.71 -3.46 7.05
CA ALA A 49 2.15 -3.54 5.70
C ALA A 49 0.80 -2.80 5.59
N LEU A 50 -0.06 -2.94 6.60
CA LEU A 50 -1.34 -2.24 6.68
C LEU A 50 -1.15 -0.71 6.77
N CYS A 51 -0.24 -0.21 7.62
CA CYS A 51 0.08 1.22 7.67
C CYS A 51 0.58 1.74 6.31
N SER A 52 1.48 0.99 5.65
CA SER A 52 1.99 1.33 4.31
C SER A 52 0.87 1.34 3.25
N GLN A 53 -0.15 0.48 3.41
CA GLN A 53 -1.34 0.46 2.56
C GLN A 53 -2.19 1.71 2.75
N TYR A 54 -2.43 2.15 3.99
CA TYR A 54 -3.13 3.41 4.27
C TYR A 54 -2.40 4.62 3.66
N GLU A 55 -1.07 4.69 3.81
CA GLU A 55 -0.26 5.73 3.19
C GLU A 55 -0.40 5.71 1.65
N THR A 56 -0.35 4.53 1.03
CA THR A 56 -0.51 4.38 -0.42
C THR A 56 -1.87 4.93 -0.88
N VAL A 57 -2.96 4.60 -0.18
CA VAL A 57 -4.31 5.12 -0.50
C VAL A 57 -4.36 6.64 -0.33
N ALA A 58 -3.79 7.19 0.74
CA ALA A 58 -3.76 8.63 0.97
C ALA A 58 -3.04 9.37 -0.17
N ILE A 59 -1.88 8.87 -0.58
CA ILE A 59 -1.11 9.48 -1.67
C ILE A 59 -1.84 9.33 -3.02
N LEU A 60 -2.51 8.20 -3.29
CA LEU A 60 -3.34 8.04 -4.49
C LEU A 60 -4.49 9.04 -4.53
N LYS A 61 -5.17 9.27 -3.40
CA LYS A 61 -6.23 10.29 -3.29
C LYS A 61 -5.68 11.70 -3.53
N LEU A 62 -4.47 11.99 -3.04
CA LEU A 62 -3.81 13.26 -3.33
C LEU A 62 -3.47 13.40 -4.83
N CYS A 63 -2.91 12.37 -5.45
CA CYS A 63 -2.60 12.38 -6.89
C CYS A 63 -3.85 12.59 -7.75
N ASP A 64 -4.99 12.00 -7.37
CA ASP A 64 -6.27 12.19 -8.05
C ASP A 64 -6.75 13.65 -7.94
N ARG A 65 -6.71 14.24 -6.74
CA ARG A 65 -7.08 15.66 -6.53
C ARG A 65 -6.19 16.64 -7.28
N LEU A 66 -4.90 16.33 -7.42
CA LEU A 66 -3.94 17.15 -8.15
C LEU A 66 -3.97 16.90 -9.67
N GLY A 67 -4.77 15.95 -10.15
CA GLY A 67 -4.89 15.63 -11.58
C GLY A 67 -3.65 14.94 -12.17
N PHE A 68 -2.85 14.25 -11.35
CA PHE A 68 -1.62 13.56 -11.80
C PHE A 68 -1.89 12.21 -12.47
N LEU A 69 -3.13 11.74 -12.38
CA LEU A 69 -3.62 10.50 -12.98
C LEU A 69 -4.91 10.80 -13.74
N GLU A 70 -5.08 10.15 -14.89
CA GLU A 70 -6.38 10.13 -15.57
C GLU A 70 -7.43 9.49 -14.66
N LYS A 71 -8.67 10.02 -14.65
CA LYS A 71 -9.75 9.58 -13.73
C LYS A 71 -10.03 8.08 -13.78
N GLU A 72 -10.00 7.48 -14.97
CA GLU A 72 -10.22 6.03 -15.11
C GLU A 72 -9.10 5.23 -14.41
N ASN A 73 -7.88 5.74 -14.48
CA ASN A 73 -6.70 5.11 -13.91
C ASN A 73 -6.60 5.32 -12.40
N SER A 74 -6.96 6.51 -11.90
CA SER A 74 -7.01 6.78 -10.46
C SER A 74 -8.08 5.94 -9.77
N GLY A 75 -9.28 5.84 -10.36
CA GLY A 75 -10.37 5.00 -9.85
C GLY A 75 -9.96 3.54 -9.72
N LYS A 76 -9.41 2.93 -10.79
CA LYS A 76 -8.93 1.54 -10.76
C LYS A 76 -7.84 1.31 -9.70
N LEU A 77 -6.90 2.25 -9.55
CA LEU A 77 -5.84 2.13 -8.54
C LEU A 77 -6.38 2.20 -7.11
N LEU A 78 -7.31 3.13 -6.86
CA LEU A 78 -7.93 3.29 -5.54
C LEU A 78 -8.74 2.05 -5.15
N THR A 79 -9.57 1.54 -6.07
CA THR A 79 -10.34 0.30 -5.82
C THR A 79 -9.41 -0.86 -5.47
N ASN A 80 -8.37 -1.10 -6.27
CA ASN A 80 -7.42 -2.18 -6.01
C ASN A 80 -6.67 -1.99 -4.68
N ALA A 81 -6.29 -0.76 -4.33
CA ALA A 81 -5.62 -0.46 -3.09
C ALA A 81 -6.53 -0.69 -1.87
N GLU A 82 -7.81 -0.33 -1.97
CA GLU A 82 -8.81 -0.56 -0.92
C GLU A 82 -9.13 -2.05 -0.75
N GLU A 83 -9.24 -2.81 -1.84
CA GLU A 83 -9.39 -4.28 -1.81
C GLU A 83 -8.21 -4.96 -1.13
N LEU A 84 -6.98 -4.55 -1.45
CA LEU A 84 -5.78 -5.04 -0.77
C LEU A 84 -5.83 -4.77 0.75
N GLY A 85 -6.31 -3.59 1.15
CA GLY A 85 -6.52 -3.26 2.56
C GLY A 85 -7.52 -4.18 3.26
N LYS A 86 -8.64 -4.51 2.59
CA LYS A 86 -9.63 -5.47 3.10
C LYS A 86 -9.04 -6.87 3.27
N LEU A 87 -8.26 -7.33 2.30
CA LEU A 87 -7.58 -8.63 2.36
C LEU A 87 -6.55 -8.69 3.50
N LEU A 88 -5.74 -7.64 3.65
CA LEU A 88 -4.79 -7.51 4.76
C LEU A 88 -5.48 -7.54 6.12
N HIS A 89 -6.57 -6.78 6.29
CA HIS A 89 -7.37 -6.83 7.50
C HIS A 89 -7.96 -8.21 7.77
N GLY A 90 -8.48 -8.88 6.75
CA GLY A 90 -9.00 -10.25 6.86
C GLY A 90 -7.93 -11.23 7.37
N LEU A 91 -6.71 -11.16 6.80
CA LEU A 91 -5.58 -11.97 7.22
C LEU A 91 -5.14 -11.65 8.66
N ILE A 92 -5.03 -10.38 9.02
CA ILE A 92 -4.68 -9.94 10.38
C ILE A 92 -5.69 -10.48 11.40
N ASN A 93 -6.98 -10.44 11.07
CA ASN A 93 -8.05 -10.91 11.95
C ASN A 93 -8.07 -12.44 12.06
N SER A 94 -7.86 -13.19 10.97
CA SER A 94 -7.82 -14.66 11.04
C SER A 94 -6.66 -15.18 11.90
N LEU A 95 -5.54 -14.44 11.95
CA LEU A 95 -4.41 -14.76 12.82
C LEU A 95 -4.68 -14.45 14.31
N LYS A 96 -5.57 -13.51 14.63
CA LYS A 96 -5.98 -13.21 16.02
C LYS A 96 -6.88 -14.31 16.60
N THR A 97 -7.77 -14.86 15.78
CA THR A 97 -8.78 -15.84 16.22
C THR A 97 -8.20 -17.25 16.43
N ASN A 98 -7.04 -17.56 15.85
CA ASN A 98 -6.37 -18.86 16.00
C ASN A 98 -5.51 -18.96 17.29
N ASN A 99 -6.04 -18.47 18.42
CA ASN A 99 -5.48 -18.61 19.77
C ASN A 99 -6.43 -19.42 20.65
#